data_AF-A0A381XG10-F1
#
_entry.id   AF-A0A381XG10-F1
#
_cell.length_a   1.000
_cell.length_b   1.000
_cell.length_c   1.000
_cell.angle_alpha   90.00
_cell.angle_beta   90.00
_cell.angle_gamma   90.00
#
_symmetry.space_group_name_H-M   'P 1'
#
loop_
_entity.id
_entity.type
_entity.pdbx_description
1 polymer ?
#
loop_
_entity_poly.entity_id
_entity_poly.type
_entity_poly.pdbx_seq_one_letter_code
_entity_poly.pdbx_strand_id
1 'polypeptide(L)'
;KNPIVANAGFTAFNVPITGTSNTYSGDSNTTIQNDWSGGASVAGALYGGNTPDESGGRLNVSLYKSGTLSSQGANDFYIAEGIFLIAD
;
A
#
# COMPACT_ATOMS: atom_id res chain seq x y z
N LYS A 1 8.87 14.92 5.21
CA LYS A 1 7.72 14.32 4.47
C LYS A 1 8.14 14.20 3.00
N ASN A 2 7.98 13.06 2.33
CA ASN A 2 8.43 12.88 0.94
C ASN A 2 7.56 13.74 -0.02
N PRO A 3 8.16 14.64 -0.84
CA PRO A 3 7.40 15.52 -1.73
C PRO A 3 6.56 14.80 -2.79
N ILE A 4 7.01 13.65 -3.29
CA ILE A 4 6.26 12.84 -4.27
C ILE A 4 4.97 12.31 -3.63
N VAL A 5 5.10 11.69 -2.45
CA VAL A 5 3.96 11.14 -1.71
C VAL A 5 2.98 12.24 -1.29
N ALA A 6 3.50 13.43 -0.95
CA ALA A 6 2.67 14.60 -0.67
C ALA A 6 1.92 15.11 -1.91
N ASN A 7 2.58 15.16 -3.07
CA ASN A 7 1.96 15.56 -4.33
C ASN A 7 0.89 14.56 -4.80
N ALA A 8 1.11 13.26 -4.60
CA ALA A 8 0.09 12.23 -4.89
C ALA A 8 -1.11 12.26 -3.94
N GLY A 9 -1.09 13.07 -2.86
CA GLY A 9 -2.11 13.07 -1.81
C GLY A 9 -2.12 11.81 -0.95
N PHE A 10 -1.09 10.95 -1.04
CA PHE A 10 -1.09 9.58 -0.52
C PHE A 10 -0.28 9.42 0.78
N THR A 11 -0.39 10.40 1.68
CA THR A 11 0.45 10.46 2.90
C THR A 11 -0.05 9.56 4.04
N ALA A 12 -1.26 9.05 3.89
CA ALA A 12 -1.88 7.98 4.64
C ALA A 12 -2.77 7.21 3.67
N PHE A 13 -3.04 5.94 3.95
CA PHE A 13 -3.88 5.10 3.12
C PHE A 13 -4.65 4.08 3.96
N ASN A 14 -5.77 3.61 3.41
CA ASN A 14 -6.62 2.58 3.96
C ASN A 14 -6.64 1.39 3.00
N VAL A 15 -6.36 0.20 3.53
CA VAL A 15 -6.44 -1.06 2.78
C VAL A 15 -7.57 -1.90 3.38
N PRO A 16 -8.76 -1.97 2.74
CA PRO A 16 -9.76 -2.96 3.11
C PRO A 16 -9.21 -4.36 2.82
N ILE A 17 -8.97 -5.14 3.86
CA ILE A 17 -8.53 -6.53 3.73
C ILE A 17 -9.73 -7.48 3.72
N THR A 18 -9.67 -8.48 2.86
CA THR A 18 -10.58 -9.63 2.85
C THR A 18 -9.75 -10.89 2.88
N GLY A 19 -10.29 -11.98 3.42
CA GLY A 19 -9.52 -13.20 3.63
C GLY A 19 -10.37 -14.46 3.54
N THR A 20 -9.70 -15.59 3.33
CA THR A 20 -10.30 -16.92 3.36
C THR A 20 -9.37 -17.83 4.13
N SER A 21 -9.93 -18.61 5.08
CA SER A 21 -9.14 -19.46 5.96
C SER A 21 -8.12 -18.63 6.75
N ASN A 22 -6.82 -18.91 6.63
CA ASN A 22 -5.76 -18.24 7.36
C ASN A 22 -5.01 -17.16 6.54
N THR A 23 -5.50 -16.74 5.37
CA THR A 23 -4.85 -15.70 4.56
C THR A 23 -5.76 -14.52 4.30
N TYR A 24 -5.17 -13.35 4.09
CA TYR A 24 -5.88 -12.14 3.72
C TYR A 24 -5.08 -11.29 2.73
N SER A 25 -5.79 -10.48 1.97
CA SER A 25 -5.20 -9.48 1.08
C SER A 25 -6.15 -8.31 0.85
N GLY A 26 -5.60 -7.20 0.38
CA GLY A 26 -6.39 -6.06 -0.04
C GLY A 26 -5.58 -5.05 -0.81
N ASP A 27 -6.27 -4.24 -1.60
CA ASP A 27 -5.73 -3.07 -2.28
C ASP A 27 -6.35 -1.80 -1.69
N SER A 28 -5.58 -0.72 -1.64
CA SER A 28 -6.04 0.53 -1.06
C SER A 28 -7.20 1.12 -1.85
N ASN A 29 -8.20 1.63 -1.14
CA ASN A 29 -9.29 2.41 -1.73
C ASN A 29 -9.10 3.92 -1.54
N THR A 30 -7.91 4.33 -1.11
CA THR A 30 -7.56 5.73 -0.89
C THR A 30 -7.45 6.48 -2.21
N THR A 31 -8.13 7.62 -2.31
CA THR A 31 -8.09 8.47 -3.51
C THR A 31 -6.70 9.08 -3.69
N ILE A 32 -6.15 8.89 -4.89
CA ILE A 32 -4.90 9.52 -5.34
C ILE A 32 -5.22 10.81 -6.07
N GLN A 33 -4.38 11.84 -5.91
CA GLN A 33 -4.60 13.19 -6.40
C GLN A 33 -3.56 13.59 -7.46
N ASN A 34 -3.80 14.73 -8.14
CA ASN A 34 -2.85 15.39 -9.04
C ASN A 34 -2.33 14.49 -10.18
N ASP A 35 -3.23 13.70 -10.76
CA ASP A 35 -3.01 12.78 -11.88
C ASP A 35 -1.99 11.67 -11.60
N TRP A 36 -1.69 11.43 -10.32
CA TRP A 36 -0.95 10.24 -9.91
C TRP A 36 -1.84 9.00 -10.00
N SER A 37 -1.20 7.85 -10.19
CA SER A 37 -1.83 6.53 -10.24
C SER A 37 -1.06 5.55 -9.35
N GLY A 38 -1.67 4.39 -9.09
CA GLY A 38 -1.09 3.34 -8.24
C GLY A 38 -1.90 3.12 -6.96
N GLY A 39 -1.22 2.87 -5.84
CA GLY A 39 -1.85 2.66 -4.53
C GLY A 39 -0.97 1.87 -3.57
N ALA A 40 -1.58 1.31 -2.54
CA ALA A 40 -0.96 0.37 -1.62
C ALA A 40 -1.66 -0.98 -1.67
N SER A 41 -0.94 -2.07 -1.41
CA SER A 41 -1.50 -3.42 -1.28
C SER A 41 -0.90 -4.14 -0.08
N VAL A 42 -1.73 -4.98 0.54
CA VAL A 42 -1.34 -5.83 1.67
C VAL A 42 -1.67 -7.27 1.33
N ALA A 43 -0.79 -8.19 1.71
CA ALA A 43 -1.08 -9.61 1.73
C ALA A 43 -0.43 -10.24 2.95
N GLY A 44 -1.17 -11.08 3.67
CA GLY A 44 -0.69 -11.69 4.90
C GLY A 44 -1.40 -12.98 5.25
N ALA A 45 -1.00 -13.53 6.40
CA ALA A 45 -1.53 -14.74 6.97
C ALA A 45 -1.69 -14.63 8.49
N LEU A 46 -2.47 -15.56 9.02
CA LEU A 46 -2.70 -15.80 10.43
C LEU A 46 -1.97 -17.10 10.83
N TYR A 47 -1.27 -17.07 11.96
CA TYR A 47 -0.54 -18.21 12.53
C TYR A 47 -1.05 -18.49 13.96
N GLY A 48 -0.88 -19.72 14.46
CA GLY A 48 -1.46 -20.17 15.75
C GLY A 48 -2.57 -21.24 15.63
N GLY A 49 -2.81 -21.76 14.42
CA GLY A 49 -3.79 -22.83 14.18
C GLY A 49 -5.24 -22.34 14.23
N ASN A 50 -6.08 -22.98 15.05
CA ASN A 50 -7.51 -22.63 15.16
C ASN A 50 -7.77 -21.35 15.98
N THR A 51 -6.77 -20.91 16.75
CA THR A 51 -6.83 -19.70 17.57
C THR A 51 -5.60 -18.85 17.25
N PRO A 52 -5.64 -18.04 16.17
CA PRO A 52 -4.47 -17.29 15.77
C PRO A 52 -4.03 -16.28 16.84
N ASP A 53 -2.74 -16.28 17.16
CA ASP A 53 -2.06 -15.37 18.08
C ASP A 53 -1.01 -14.50 17.37
N GLU A 54 -0.74 -14.80 16.10
CA GLU A 54 0.21 -14.07 15.27
C GLU A 54 -0.39 -13.75 13.89
N SER A 55 0.00 -12.59 13.35
CA SER A 55 -0.21 -12.25 11.95
C SER A 55 1.05 -11.68 11.31
N GLY A 56 1.36 -12.14 10.11
CA GLY A 56 2.51 -11.65 9.36
C GLY A 56 2.17 -11.48 7.90
N GLY A 57 2.93 -10.63 7.21
CA GLY A 57 2.66 -10.35 5.82
C GLY A 57 3.59 -9.31 5.22
N ARG A 58 3.17 -8.83 4.05
CA ARG A 58 3.84 -7.80 3.28
C ARG A 58 2.90 -6.65 2.97
N LEU A 59 3.49 -5.47 2.85
CA LEU A 59 2.87 -4.23 2.40
C LEU A 59 3.71 -3.69 1.24
N ASN A 60 3.05 -3.26 0.18
CA ASN A 60 3.66 -2.54 -0.93
C ASN A 60 2.92 -1.21 -1.14
N VAL A 61 3.66 -0.16 -1.48
CA VAL A 61 3.15 1.10 -2.00
C VAL A 61 3.84 1.34 -3.33
N SER A 62 3.06 1.60 -4.36
CA SER A 62 3.55 1.94 -5.69
C SER A 62 2.75 3.12 -6.22
N LEU A 63 3.43 4.24 -6.43
CA LEU A 63 2.86 5.46 -7.00
C LEU A 63 3.66 5.85 -8.23
N TYR A 64 2.96 6.27 -9.27
CA TYR A 64 3.58 6.76 -10.49
C TYR A 64 2.74 7.86 -11.11
N LYS A 65 3.40 8.75 -11.83
CA LYS A 65 2.72 9.75 -12.66
C LYS A 65 3.43 9.79 -14.00
N SER A 66 2.67 9.63 -15.08
CA SER A 66 3.15 9.84 -16.45
C SER A 66 2.67 11.18 -16.98
N GLY A 67 3.41 11.77 -17.91
CA GLY A 67 3.02 13.06 -18.50
C GLY A 67 4.12 13.71 -19.32
N THR A 68 3.82 14.89 -19.86
CA THR A 68 4.78 15.71 -20.59
C THR A 68 5.88 16.22 -19.66
N LEU A 69 7.09 16.42 -20.18
CA LEU A 69 8.25 16.89 -19.39
C LEU A 69 8.04 18.27 -18.74
N SER A 70 7.08 19.05 -19.22
CA SER A 70 6.70 20.34 -18.67
C SER A 70 5.78 20.25 -17.44
N SER A 71 5.24 19.07 -17.12
CA SER A 71 4.33 18.86 -16.00
C SER A 71 5.10 18.48 -14.73
N GLN A 72 4.73 19.10 -13.61
CA GLN A 72 5.35 18.80 -12.32
C GLN A 72 5.04 17.35 -11.89
N GLY A 73 6.10 16.60 -11.58
CA GLY A 73 6.01 15.20 -11.19
C GLY A 73 5.78 14.24 -12.36
N ALA A 74 5.90 14.71 -13.61
CA ALA A 74 5.80 13.83 -14.76
C ALA A 74 6.99 12.87 -14.83
N ASN A 75 6.69 11.57 -14.96
CA ASN A 75 7.63 10.46 -15.00
C ASN A 75 8.35 10.22 -13.66
N ASP A 76 7.75 10.66 -12.55
CA ASP A 76 8.20 10.33 -11.21
C ASP A 76 7.55 9.02 -10.71
N PHE A 77 8.28 8.32 -9.86
CA PHE A 77 7.87 7.05 -9.24
C PHE A 77 8.20 7.08 -7.75
N TYR A 78 7.35 6.44 -6.95
CA TYR A 78 7.61 6.17 -5.55
C TYR A 78 7.20 4.74 -5.22
N ILE A 79 8.17 3.96 -4.76
CA ILE A 79 7.97 2.58 -4.32
C ILE A 79 8.42 2.47 -2.86
N ALA A 80 7.61 1.83 -2.04
CA ALA A 80 7.99 1.42 -0.68
C ALA A 80 7.44 0.03 -0.39
N GLU A 81 8.26 -0.82 0.21
CA GLU A 81 7.90 -2.19 0.55
C GLU A 81 8.25 -2.47 1.99
N GLY A 82 7.45 -3.31 2.63
CA GLY A 82 7.66 -3.72 4.01
C GLY A 82 7.13 -5.12 4.27
N ILE A 83 7.70 -5.75 5.28
CA ILE A 83 7.15 -6.93 5.91
C ILE A 83 6.75 -6.57 7.33
N PHE A 84 5.74 -7.25 7.85
CA PHE A 84 5.33 -7.09 9.24
C PHE A 84 5.10 -8.45 9.88
N LEU A 85 5.30 -8.47 11.19
CA LEU A 85 4.89 -9.53 12.10
C LEU A 85 4.29 -8.84 13.32
N ILE A 86 3.10 -9.27 13.70
CA ILE A 86 2.33 -8.78 14.83
C ILE A 86 1.99 -10.02 15.65
N ALA A 87 2.32 -9.99 16.93
CA ALA A 87 2.05 -11.05 17.89
C ALA A 87 1.41 -10.39 19.13
N ASP A 88 0.42 -11.06 19.73
CA ASP A 88 -0.18 -10.66 21.01
C ASP A 88 0.67 -11.09 22.22
#